data_AF-A0A269PF14-F1
#
_entry.id   AF-A0A269PF14-F1
#
_cell.length_a   1.000
_cell.length_b   1.000
_cell.length_c   1.000
_cell.angle_alpha   90.00
_cell.angle_beta   90.00
_cell.angle_gamma   90.00
#
_symmetry.space_group_name_H-M   'P 1'
#
loop_
_entity.id
_entity.type
_entity.pdbx_description
1 polymer ?
#
loop_
_entity_poly.entity_id
_entity_poly.type
_entity_poly.pdbx_seq_one_letter_code
_entity_poly.pdbx_strand_id
1 'polypeptide(L)'
;MDVIADLVAHDRAGVDYVAAAADKSADTLIDAGVAPDRAAQLVVAARMLYAPTSHSRYQARAVTGARECGHRVDTLAYIARASRSITDATNRWRFIETLCATSGDLACVRRVAGQLKQKLSPAPARTPGVRVRQHGDGMATLKVTGPSLAVQGLFDAAKDDVVGWLSDECPQAEYVVRVTANLDLGEYVKVIAGAGDDVQVRFDNGVVVSGA
;
A
#
# COMPACT_ATOMS: atom_id res chain seq x y z
N MET A 1 20.30 15.97 -33.10
CA MET A 1 20.03 15.31 -31.81
C MET A 1 18.59 15.60 -31.46
N ASP A 2 17.79 14.55 -31.26
CA ASP A 2 16.42 14.70 -30.77
C ASP A 2 16.47 14.69 -29.25
N VAL A 3 16.31 15.87 -28.65
CA VAL A 3 16.41 16.08 -27.21
C VAL A 3 15.38 15.24 -26.44
N ILE A 4 14.22 14.96 -27.05
CA ILE A 4 13.19 14.13 -26.42
C ILE A 4 13.61 12.65 -26.42
N ALA A 5 14.19 12.18 -27.52
CA ALA A 5 14.74 10.82 -27.59
C ALA A 5 15.89 10.62 -26.58
N ASP A 6 16.76 11.63 -26.42
CA ASP A 6 17.85 11.60 -25.44
C ASP A 6 17.32 11.53 -24.00
N LEU A 7 16.27 12.30 -23.68
CA LEU A 7 15.60 12.24 -22.38
C LEU A 7 14.99 10.86 -22.12
N VAL A 8 14.31 10.27 -23.10
CA VAL A 8 13.72 8.93 -22.98
C VAL A 8 14.81 7.87 -22.75
N ALA A 9 15.92 7.97 -23.48
CA ALA A 9 17.05 7.07 -23.29
C ALA A 9 17.65 7.21 -21.88
N HIS A 10 17.82 8.43 -21.39
CA HIS A 10 18.30 8.69 -20.03
C HIS A 10 17.37 8.11 -18.96
N ASP A 11 16.06 8.33 -19.08
CA ASP A 11 15.08 7.81 -18.13
C ASP A 11 15.08 6.27 -18.10
N ARG A 12 15.20 5.61 -19.26
CA ARG A 12 15.21 4.15 -19.34
C ARG A 12 16.52 3.51 -18.90
N ALA A 13 17.62 4.27 -18.81
CA ALA A 13 18.96 3.80 -18.45
C ALA A 13 19.22 3.75 -16.93
N GLY A 14 18.19 3.79 -16.08
CA GLY A 14 18.38 3.85 -14.62
C GLY A 14 19.20 2.69 -14.05
N VAL A 15 19.05 1.47 -14.58
CA VAL A 15 19.87 0.31 -14.19
C VAL A 15 21.35 0.54 -14.48
N ASP A 16 21.68 1.13 -15.62
CA ASP A 16 23.06 1.36 -16.03
C ASP A 16 23.72 2.45 -15.17
N TYR A 17 22.98 3.51 -14.81
CA TYR A 17 23.45 4.50 -13.84
C TYR A 17 23.70 3.91 -12.46
N VAL A 18 22.80 3.04 -12.00
CA VAL A 18 22.94 2.35 -10.71
C VAL A 18 24.14 1.39 -10.73
N ALA A 19 24.36 0.68 -11.84
CA ALA A 19 25.54 -0.18 -12.02
C ALA A 19 26.84 0.63 -11.97
N ALA A 20 26.90 1.76 -12.67
CA ALA A 20 28.07 2.65 -12.67
C ALA A 20 28.37 3.29 -11.31
N ALA A 21 27.38 3.33 -10.41
CA ALA A 21 27.50 3.84 -9.05
C ALA A 21 27.82 2.76 -8.00
N ALA A 22 27.92 1.48 -8.37
CA ALA A 22 28.06 0.36 -7.42
C ALA A 22 29.26 0.48 -6.47
N ASP A 23 30.39 0.98 -6.97
CA ASP A 23 31.63 1.13 -6.20
C ASP A 23 31.92 2.59 -5.79
N LYS A 24 30.93 3.48 -5.88
CA LYS A 24 31.08 4.91 -5.60
C LYS A 24 30.38 5.31 -4.30
N SER A 25 31.03 6.17 -3.52
CA SER A 25 30.36 6.83 -2.38
C SER A 25 29.44 7.95 -2.86
N ALA A 26 28.53 8.40 -2.00
CA ALA A 26 27.67 9.55 -2.31
C ALA A 26 28.51 10.82 -2.54
N ASP A 27 29.53 11.04 -1.71
CA ASP A 27 30.43 12.20 -1.83
C ASP A 27 31.18 12.18 -3.16
N THR A 28 31.71 11.03 -3.60
CA THR A 28 32.36 10.91 -4.91
C THR A 28 31.42 11.24 -6.08
N LEU A 29 30.14 10.91 -5.97
CA LEU A 29 29.15 11.28 -6.98
C LEU A 29 28.84 12.78 -6.94
N ILE A 30 28.76 13.37 -5.74
CA ILE A 30 28.53 14.80 -5.53
C ILE A 30 29.70 15.63 -6.07
N ASP A 31 30.93 15.22 -5.79
CA ASP A 31 32.15 15.85 -6.31
C ASP A 31 32.21 15.79 -7.84
N ALA A 32 31.61 14.76 -8.45
CA ALA A 32 31.45 14.62 -9.89
C ALA A 32 30.28 15.46 -10.47
N GLY A 33 29.60 16.26 -9.65
CA GLY A 33 28.51 17.16 -10.06
C GLY A 33 27.11 16.55 -9.98
N VAL A 34 26.94 15.35 -9.42
CA VAL A 34 25.60 14.78 -9.20
C VAL A 34 24.93 15.47 -8.02
N ALA A 35 23.67 15.86 -8.18
CA ALA A 35 22.90 16.47 -7.08
C ALA A 35 22.85 15.52 -5.84
N PRO A 36 22.95 16.03 -4.60
CA PRO A 36 23.05 15.19 -3.39
C PRO A 36 21.92 14.18 -3.21
N ASP A 37 20.68 14.57 -3.54
CA ASP A 37 19.51 13.68 -3.47
C ASP A 37 19.60 12.54 -4.50
N ARG A 38 20.04 12.85 -5.72
CA ARG A 38 20.29 11.88 -6.79
C ARG A 38 21.44 10.95 -6.46
N ALA A 39 22.53 11.45 -5.88
CA ALA A 39 23.63 10.64 -5.39
C ALA A 39 23.16 9.64 -4.32
N ALA A 40 22.36 10.10 -3.35
CA ALA A 40 21.78 9.21 -2.33
C ALA A 40 20.84 8.15 -2.93
N GLN A 41 20.05 8.49 -3.96
CA GLN A 41 19.22 7.53 -4.68
C GLN A 41 20.08 6.45 -5.37
N LEU A 42 21.13 6.85 -6.10
CA LEU A 42 22.05 5.95 -6.78
C LEU A 42 22.70 4.98 -5.80
N VAL A 43 23.31 5.48 -4.71
CA VAL A 43 23.98 4.63 -3.72
C VAL A 43 23.02 3.62 -3.09
N VAL A 44 21.81 4.05 -2.72
CA VAL A 44 20.82 3.14 -2.10
C VAL A 44 20.35 2.06 -3.06
N ALA A 45 20.10 2.41 -4.32
CA ALA A 45 19.72 1.44 -5.35
C ALA A 45 20.89 0.50 -5.68
N ALA A 46 22.11 1.02 -5.77
CA ALA A 46 23.30 0.26 -6.14
C ALA A 46 23.65 -0.77 -5.06
N ARG A 47 23.58 -0.37 -3.79
CA ARG A 47 23.73 -1.30 -2.67
C ARG A 47 22.69 -2.42 -2.67
N MET A 48 21.46 -2.18 -3.13
CA MET A 48 20.45 -3.23 -3.25
C MET A 48 20.76 -4.18 -4.43
N LEU A 49 21.07 -3.64 -5.61
CA LEU A 49 21.16 -4.44 -6.84
C LEU A 49 22.53 -5.04 -7.13
N TYR A 50 23.60 -4.49 -6.56
CA TYR A 50 24.98 -4.87 -6.93
C TYR A 50 25.89 -5.23 -5.74
N ALA A 51 25.46 -5.01 -4.49
CA ALA A 51 26.23 -5.51 -3.36
C ALA A 51 26.18 -7.04 -3.27
N PRO A 52 27.25 -7.72 -2.81
CA PRO A 52 27.26 -9.17 -2.61
C PRO A 52 26.09 -9.66 -1.73
N THR A 53 25.45 -10.75 -2.14
CA THR A 53 24.32 -11.36 -1.41
C THR A 53 24.25 -12.87 -1.62
N SER A 54 23.74 -13.60 -0.62
CA SER A 54 23.48 -15.05 -0.73
C SER A 54 22.31 -15.38 -1.67
N HIS A 55 21.48 -14.40 -2.03
CA HIS A 55 20.34 -14.55 -2.95
C HIS A 55 20.68 -14.05 -4.36
N SER A 56 21.90 -14.29 -4.84
CA SER A 56 22.42 -13.76 -6.11
C SER A 56 21.54 -14.04 -7.33
N ARG A 57 20.83 -15.17 -7.37
CA ARG A 57 19.86 -15.48 -8.44
C ARG A 57 18.66 -14.54 -8.44
N TYR A 58 18.14 -14.14 -7.26
CA TYR A 58 17.08 -13.14 -7.16
C TYR A 58 17.58 -11.76 -7.57
N GLN A 59 18.79 -11.40 -7.14
CA GLN A 59 19.44 -10.14 -7.52
C GLN A 59 19.60 -10.04 -9.04
N ALA A 60 20.11 -11.08 -9.70
CA ALA A 60 20.25 -11.12 -11.15
C ALA A 60 18.90 -10.95 -11.87
N ARG A 61 17.84 -11.66 -11.43
CA ARG A 61 16.50 -11.50 -12.03
C ARG A 61 15.91 -10.12 -11.78
N ALA A 62 16.15 -9.52 -10.62
CA ALA A 62 15.74 -8.15 -10.34
C ALA A 62 16.43 -7.15 -11.27
N VAL A 63 17.75 -7.29 -11.51
CA VAL A 63 18.48 -6.46 -12.47
C VAL A 63 17.93 -6.63 -13.89
N THR A 64 17.71 -7.88 -14.34
CA THR A 64 17.13 -8.17 -15.65
C THR A 64 15.74 -7.54 -15.81
N GLY A 65 14.83 -7.80 -14.88
CA GLY A 65 13.46 -7.26 -14.94
C GLY A 65 13.44 -5.73 -14.93
N ALA A 66 14.29 -5.10 -14.11
CA ALA A 66 14.40 -3.65 -14.07
C ALA A 66 14.91 -3.05 -15.38
N ARG A 67 15.84 -3.73 -16.06
CA ARG A 67 16.38 -3.31 -17.36
C ARG A 67 15.32 -3.46 -18.45
N GLU A 68 14.58 -4.57 -18.47
CA GLU A 68 13.49 -4.80 -19.42
C GLU A 68 12.37 -3.78 -19.26
N CYS A 69 12.00 -3.45 -18.01
CA CYS A 69 10.99 -2.42 -17.72
C CYS A 69 11.48 -0.99 -18.00
N GLY A 70 12.81 -0.78 -18.11
CA GLY A 70 13.41 0.55 -18.28
C GLY A 70 13.22 1.43 -17.04
N HIS A 71 13.43 0.87 -15.84
CA HIS A 71 13.21 1.62 -14.59
C HIS A 71 14.20 2.78 -14.43
N ARG A 72 13.64 3.94 -14.08
CA ARG A 72 14.39 5.13 -13.66
C ARG A 72 15.06 4.94 -12.30
N VAL A 73 16.09 5.73 -12.03
CA VAL A 73 16.85 5.71 -10.76
C VAL A 73 15.97 5.96 -9.53
N ASP A 74 14.99 6.86 -9.63
CA ASP A 74 14.05 7.17 -8.54
C ASP A 74 13.15 5.96 -8.20
N THR A 75 12.70 5.22 -9.21
CA THR A 75 11.97 3.96 -9.05
C THR A 75 12.82 2.90 -8.35
N LEU A 76 14.06 2.69 -8.79
CA LEU A 76 14.97 1.71 -8.17
C LEU A 76 15.30 2.09 -6.71
N ALA A 77 15.51 3.38 -6.45
CA ALA A 77 15.75 3.89 -5.10
C ALA A 77 14.50 3.76 -4.22
N TYR A 78 13.29 3.88 -4.77
CA TYR A 78 12.06 3.59 -4.06
C TYR A 78 11.98 2.11 -3.67
N ILE A 79 12.19 1.18 -4.62
CA ILE A 79 12.16 -0.27 -4.37
C ILE A 79 13.14 -0.63 -3.24
N ALA A 80 14.37 -0.10 -3.30
CA ALA A 80 15.41 -0.31 -2.31
C ALA A 80 15.03 0.19 -0.90
N ARG A 81 14.32 1.31 -0.78
CA ARG A 81 13.84 1.80 0.52
C ARG A 81 12.63 1.00 0.99
N ALA A 82 11.69 0.70 0.10
CA ALA A 82 10.45 0.01 0.42
C ALA A 82 10.68 -1.42 0.91
N SER A 83 11.72 -2.10 0.42
CA SER A 83 12.06 -3.47 0.81
C SER A 83 12.66 -3.58 2.22
N ARG A 84 13.22 -2.50 2.79
CA ARG A 84 13.88 -2.51 4.11
C ARG A 84 12.96 -2.93 5.26
N SER A 85 11.66 -2.66 5.14
CA SER A 85 10.68 -3.03 6.17
C SER A 85 10.34 -4.51 6.20
N ILE A 86 10.78 -5.30 5.21
CA ILE A 86 10.52 -6.75 5.15
C ILE A 86 11.70 -7.45 5.82
N THR A 87 11.46 -8.15 6.92
CA THR A 87 12.52 -8.76 7.75
C THR A 87 13.04 -10.07 7.16
N ASP A 88 12.15 -10.94 6.69
CA ASP A 88 12.53 -12.18 6.03
C ASP A 88 13.26 -11.92 4.71
N ALA A 89 14.47 -12.47 4.58
CA ALA A 89 15.36 -12.18 3.45
C ALA A 89 14.79 -12.69 2.12
N THR A 90 14.16 -13.87 2.11
CA THR A 90 13.62 -14.47 0.90
C THR A 90 12.39 -13.72 0.41
N ASN A 91 11.48 -13.35 1.31
CA ASN A 91 10.33 -12.51 1.01
C ASN A 91 10.75 -11.10 0.57
N ARG A 92 11.81 -10.54 1.17
CA ARG A 92 12.40 -9.27 0.72
C ARG A 92 12.87 -9.36 -0.72
N TRP A 93 13.56 -10.43 -1.09
CA TRP A 93 14.05 -10.63 -2.46
C TRP A 93 12.93 -10.91 -3.46
N ARG A 94 11.93 -11.73 -3.10
CA ARG A 94 10.72 -11.91 -3.92
C ARG A 94 10.01 -10.58 -4.16
N PHE A 95 9.92 -9.73 -3.12
CA PHE A 95 9.36 -8.39 -3.24
C PHE A 95 10.17 -7.51 -4.19
N ILE A 96 11.50 -7.46 -4.04
CA ILE A 96 12.39 -6.70 -4.93
C ILE A 96 12.26 -7.17 -6.38
N GLU A 97 12.36 -8.48 -6.62
CA GLU A 97 12.24 -9.09 -7.95
C GLU A 97 10.90 -8.73 -8.60
N THR A 98 9.79 -8.91 -7.88
CA THR A 98 8.45 -8.61 -8.39
C THR A 98 8.33 -7.14 -8.78
N LEU A 99 8.83 -6.22 -7.96
CA LEU A 99 8.76 -4.79 -8.27
C LEU A 99 9.66 -4.39 -9.42
N CYS A 100 10.85 -4.99 -9.53
CA CYS A 100 11.74 -4.73 -10.65
C CYS A 100 11.15 -5.23 -11.98
N ALA A 101 10.38 -6.33 -11.97
CA ALA A 101 9.67 -6.85 -13.13
C ALA A 101 8.27 -6.23 -13.36
N THR A 102 7.88 -5.23 -12.57
CA THR A 102 6.59 -4.54 -12.75
C THR A 102 6.73 -3.41 -13.76
N SER A 103 6.12 -3.57 -14.93
CA SER A 103 6.06 -2.52 -15.95
C SER A 103 5.21 -1.32 -15.52
N GLY A 104 5.58 -0.14 -15.99
CA GLY A 104 4.87 1.11 -15.75
C GLY A 104 5.72 2.13 -15.01
N ASP A 105 5.06 3.17 -14.52
CA ASP A 105 5.69 4.27 -13.80
C ASP A 105 5.85 3.97 -12.29
N LEU A 106 6.43 4.93 -11.57
CA LEU A 106 6.60 4.84 -10.12
C LEU A 106 5.25 4.67 -9.38
N ALA A 107 4.15 5.22 -9.89
CA ALA A 107 2.84 5.04 -9.27
C ALA A 107 2.35 3.59 -9.36
N CYS A 108 2.55 2.94 -10.52
CA CYS A 108 2.29 1.51 -10.71
C CYS A 108 3.11 0.67 -9.72
N VAL A 109 4.43 0.92 -9.62
CA VAL A 109 5.32 0.20 -8.70
C VAL A 109 4.91 0.40 -7.24
N ARG A 110 4.52 1.62 -6.83
CA ARG A 110 4.02 1.91 -5.47
C ARG A 110 2.74 1.15 -5.15
N ARG A 111 1.81 1.06 -6.10
CA ARG A 111 0.56 0.32 -5.94
C ARG A 111 0.83 -1.17 -5.73
N VAL A 112 1.68 -1.77 -6.58
CA VAL A 112 2.07 -3.20 -6.44
C VAL A 112 2.81 -3.43 -5.12
N ALA A 113 3.70 -2.52 -4.72
CA ALA A 113 4.40 -2.59 -3.44
C ALA A 113 3.43 -2.63 -2.25
N GLY A 114 2.39 -1.78 -2.26
CA GLY A 114 1.35 -1.78 -1.23
C GLY A 114 0.60 -3.11 -1.15
N GLN A 115 0.18 -3.64 -2.30
CA GLN A 115 -0.51 -4.94 -2.40
C GLN A 115 0.36 -6.10 -1.90
N LEU A 116 1.65 -6.12 -2.25
CA LEU A 116 2.57 -7.15 -1.77
C LEU A 116 2.81 -7.05 -0.27
N LYS A 117 2.97 -5.84 0.28
CA LYS A 117 3.14 -5.66 1.72
C LYS A 117 1.91 -6.12 2.51
N GLN A 118 0.71 -5.85 2.00
CA GLN A 118 -0.53 -6.34 2.61
C GLN A 118 -0.62 -7.88 2.59
N LYS A 119 -0.10 -8.54 1.56
CA LYS A 119 -0.04 -10.01 1.51
C LYS A 119 1.01 -10.60 2.45
N LEU A 120 2.17 -9.95 2.57
CA LEU A 120 3.26 -10.39 3.45
C LEU A 120 2.95 -10.19 4.93
N SER A 121 2.23 -9.12 5.25
CA SER A 121 1.76 -8.81 6.60
C SER A 121 0.31 -8.38 6.49
N PRO A 122 -0.64 -9.33 6.47
CA PRO A 122 -2.04 -9.00 6.55
C PRO A 122 -2.27 -8.20 7.83
N ALA A 123 -3.02 -7.09 7.70
CA ALA A 123 -3.42 -6.32 8.87
C ALA A 123 -4.06 -7.28 9.88
N PRO A 124 -3.69 -7.21 11.17
CA PRO A 124 -4.32 -8.04 12.19
C PRO A 124 -5.83 -7.93 12.06
N ALA A 125 -6.54 -9.05 12.19
CA ALA A 125 -8.00 -9.02 12.26
C ALA A 125 -8.40 -7.97 13.30
N ARG A 126 -9.33 -7.09 12.94
CA ARG A 126 -9.81 -6.05 13.86
C ARG A 126 -10.48 -6.75 15.04
N THR A 127 -9.85 -6.71 16.20
CA THR A 127 -10.45 -7.20 17.43
C THR A 127 -11.29 -6.09 18.07
N PRO A 128 -12.47 -6.40 18.61
CA PRO A 128 -13.21 -5.46 19.43
C PRO A 128 -12.32 -4.91 20.55
N GLY A 129 -12.38 -3.61 20.78
CA GLY A 129 -11.53 -2.97 21.78
C GLY A 129 -11.60 -1.46 21.75
N VAL A 130 -11.15 -0.87 22.85
CA VAL A 130 -11.20 0.57 23.09
C VAL A 130 -9.79 1.08 23.38
N ARG A 131 -9.41 2.21 22.80
CA ARG A 131 -8.15 2.90 23.08
C ARG A 131 -8.42 4.37 23.33
N VAL A 132 -7.72 4.96 24.30
CA VAL A 132 -7.75 6.41 24.55
C VAL A 132 -6.36 6.98 24.30
N ARG A 133 -6.29 8.10 23.60
CA ARG A 133 -5.09 8.91 23.45
C ARG A 133 -5.31 10.26 24.14
N GLN A 134 -4.51 10.55 25.15
CA GLN A 134 -4.47 11.86 25.79
C GLN A 134 -3.64 12.83 24.96
N HIS A 135 -4.08 14.09 24.87
CA HIS A 135 -3.37 15.19 24.24
C HIS A 135 -2.91 16.18 25.32
N GLY A 136 -1.82 16.90 25.06
CA GLY A 136 -1.18 17.80 26.04
C GLY A 136 -1.95 19.11 26.31
N ASP A 137 -3.09 19.30 25.65
CA ASP A 137 -3.98 20.46 25.75
C ASP A 137 -5.21 20.18 26.64
N GLY A 138 -5.24 19.04 27.34
CA GLY A 138 -6.35 18.62 28.19
C GLY A 138 -7.46 17.88 27.45
N MET A 139 -7.32 17.64 26.14
CA MET A 139 -8.28 16.87 25.34
C MET A 139 -7.86 15.40 25.22
N ALA A 140 -8.82 14.51 24.96
CA ALA A 140 -8.56 13.10 24.71
C ALA A 140 -9.34 12.61 23.48
N THR A 141 -8.78 11.62 22.76
CA THR A 141 -9.47 10.91 21.69
C THR A 141 -9.74 9.46 22.08
N LEU A 142 -11.00 9.07 22.03
CA LEU A 142 -11.47 7.68 22.18
C LEU A 142 -11.54 7.00 20.80
N LYS A 143 -10.95 5.82 20.66
CA LYS A 143 -11.04 4.98 19.46
C LYS A 143 -11.69 3.65 19.83
N VAL A 144 -12.90 3.43 19.32
CA VAL A 144 -13.68 2.20 19.56
C VAL A 144 -13.65 1.33 18.32
N THR A 145 -13.38 0.06 18.49
CA THR A 145 -13.53 -0.99 17.47
C THR A 145 -14.59 -1.97 17.95
N GLY A 146 -15.61 -2.22 17.13
CA GLY A 146 -16.72 -3.11 17.46
C GLY A 146 -17.55 -3.42 16.22
N PRO A 147 -18.74 -4.02 16.38
CA PRO A 147 -19.69 -4.23 15.29
C PRO A 147 -20.01 -2.91 14.57
N SER A 148 -19.96 -2.89 13.24
CA SER A 148 -20.04 -1.64 12.45
C SER A 148 -21.28 -0.80 12.80
N LEU A 149 -22.44 -1.44 12.95
CA LEU A 149 -23.70 -0.75 13.27
C LEU A 149 -23.71 -0.15 14.68
N ALA A 150 -23.13 -0.84 15.67
CA ALA A 150 -23.04 -0.34 17.03
C ALA A 150 -22.09 0.87 17.12
N VAL A 151 -20.95 0.81 16.43
CA VAL A 151 -19.99 1.94 16.39
C VAL A 151 -20.58 3.13 15.65
N GLN A 152 -21.34 2.90 14.57
CA GLN A 152 -22.06 3.97 13.87
C GLN A 152 -23.14 4.60 14.77
N GLY A 153 -23.89 3.77 15.50
CA GLY A 153 -24.82 4.17 16.56
C GLY A 153 -24.23 5.15 17.56
N LEU A 154 -23.03 4.82 18.05
CA LEU A 154 -22.26 5.64 18.97
C LEU A 154 -21.82 6.96 18.33
N PHE A 155 -21.28 6.91 17.11
CA PHE A 155 -20.81 8.08 16.39
C PHE A 155 -21.93 9.08 16.16
N ASP A 156 -23.09 8.62 15.68
CA ASP A 156 -24.18 9.54 15.37
C ASP A 156 -24.86 10.14 16.59
N ALA A 157 -24.87 9.43 17.72
CA ALA A 157 -25.33 10.00 18.99
C ALA A 157 -24.37 11.08 19.54
N ALA A 158 -23.07 10.96 19.25
CA ALA A 158 -22.04 11.83 19.81
C ALA A 158 -21.61 12.99 18.89
N LYS A 159 -21.73 12.85 17.56
CA LYS A 159 -21.04 13.72 16.58
C LYS A 159 -21.39 15.21 16.67
N ASP A 160 -22.60 15.55 17.09
CA ASP A 160 -23.10 16.93 17.10
C ASP A 160 -22.88 17.62 18.47
N ASP A 161 -22.86 16.86 19.57
CA ASP A 161 -22.51 17.34 20.91
C ASP A 161 -21.85 16.24 21.75
N VAL A 162 -20.52 16.15 21.66
CA VAL A 162 -19.73 15.16 22.41
C VAL A 162 -19.78 15.40 23.92
N VAL A 163 -19.86 16.66 24.38
CA VAL A 163 -19.81 16.98 25.81
C VAL A 163 -21.14 16.65 26.47
N GLY A 164 -22.25 17.01 25.84
CA GLY A 164 -23.59 16.59 26.27
C GLY A 164 -23.71 15.06 26.24
N TRP A 165 -23.27 14.42 25.16
CA TRP A 165 -23.29 12.97 25.02
C TRP A 165 -22.49 12.23 26.12
N LEU A 166 -21.29 12.70 26.45
CA LEU A 166 -20.47 12.13 27.53
C LEU A 166 -21.08 12.34 28.92
N SER A 167 -21.91 13.37 29.10
CA SER A 167 -22.52 13.71 30.38
C SER A 167 -23.85 12.98 30.61
N ASP A 168 -24.45 12.40 29.56
CA ASP A 168 -25.79 11.79 29.56
C ASP A 168 -25.75 10.24 29.47
N GLU A 169 -24.89 9.57 30.25
CA GLU A 169 -24.73 8.10 30.23
C GLU A 169 -24.27 7.48 28.89
N CYS A 170 -23.84 8.30 27.92
CA CYS A 170 -23.36 7.85 26.60
C CYS A 170 -24.43 7.06 25.80
N PRO A 171 -25.59 7.67 25.47
CA PRO A 171 -26.71 6.98 24.85
C PRO A 171 -26.35 6.56 23.41
N GLN A 172 -26.94 5.47 22.94
CA GLN A 172 -26.75 4.97 21.57
C GLN A 172 -27.96 5.35 20.70
N ALA A 173 -27.74 5.87 19.49
CA ALA A 173 -28.84 6.14 18.56
C ALA A 173 -29.50 4.83 18.09
N GLU A 174 -30.84 4.76 18.16
CA GLU A 174 -31.62 3.67 17.56
C GLU A 174 -31.64 3.79 16.04
N TYR A 175 -31.33 2.69 15.34
CA TYR A 175 -31.28 2.66 13.89
C TYR A 175 -32.28 1.67 13.31
N VAL A 176 -33.16 2.15 12.40
CA VAL A 176 -33.94 1.32 11.48
C VAL A 176 -33.25 1.33 10.12
N VAL A 177 -32.75 0.18 9.69
CA VAL A 177 -32.07 0.03 8.40
C VAL A 177 -33.09 0.17 7.26
N ARG A 178 -32.94 1.20 6.40
CA ARG A 178 -33.65 1.28 5.13
C ARG A 178 -32.68 0.86 4.01
N VAL A 179 -32.77 -0.39 3.56
CA VAL A 179 -31.87 -0.96 2.54
C VAL A 179 -32.32 -0.51 1.15
N THR A 180 -31.40 0.07 0.37
CA THR A 180 -31.57 0.21 -1.09
C THR A 180 -30.42 -0.55 -1.73
N ALA A 181 -30.72 -1.66 -2.42
CA ALA A 181 -29.74 -2.45 -3.15
C ALA A 181 -29.71 -2.00 -4.61
N ASN A 182 -28.55 -1.56 -5.10
CA ASN A 182 -28.31 -1.34 -6.52
C ASN A 182 -27.72 -2.64 -7.10
N LEU A 183 -28.56 -3.43 -7.75
CA LEU A 183 -28.17 -4.67 -8.42
C LEU A 183 -27.85 -4.39 -9.89
N ASP A 184 -26.77 -5.00 -10.40
CA ASP A 184 -26.45 -5.01 -11.83
C ASP A 184 -27.46 -5.90 -12.58
N LEU A 185 -27.88 -5.51 -13.79
CA LEU A 185 -28.97 -6.15 -14.54
C LEU A 185 -28.71 -7.64 -14.81
N GLY A 186 -27.44 -8.05 -14.85
CA GLY A 186 -27.04 -9.45 -15.01
C GLY A 186 -27.34 -10.34 -13.81
N GLU A 187 -27.40 -9.79 -12.59
CA GLU A 187 -27.79 -10.53 -11.37
C GLU A 187 -29.31 -10.63 -11.21
N TYR A 188 -30.06 -9.72 -11.83
CA TYR A 188 -31.53 -9.69 -11.79
C TYR A 188 -32.17 -10.94 -12.41
N VAL A 189 -31.53 -11.55 -13.42
CA VAL A 189 -32.05 -12.71 -14.15
C VAL A 189 -31.99 -14.00 -13.31
N LYS A 190 -31.05 -14.11 -12.35
CA LYS A 190 -30.92 -15.31 -11.51
C LYS A 190 -32.01 -15.46 -10.45
N VAL A 191 -32.71 -14.38 -10.10
CA VAL A 191 -33.72 -14.38 -9.03
C VAL A 191 -35.09 -14.86 -9.52
N ILE A 192 -35.38 -14.82 -10.82
CA ILE A 192 -36.71 -15.15 -11.37
C ILE A 192 -36.86 -16.64 -11.70
N ALA A 193 -35.76 -17.37 -11.90
CA ALA A 193 -35.78 -18.81 -12.12
C ALA A 193 -35.32 -19.53 -10.86
N GLY A 194 -36.25 -19.85 -9.98
CA GLY A 194 -36.01 -20.55 -8.72
C GLY A 194 -35.17 -21.82 -8.89
N ALA A 195 -33.90 -21.75 -8.48
CA ALA A 195 -33.00 -22.87 -8.23
C ALA A 195 -31.76 -22.39 -7.45
N GLY A 196 -31.94 -22.08 -6.16
CA GLY A 196 -30.84 -21.79 -5.24
C GLY A 196 -31.28 -20.92 -4.06
N ASP A 197 -31.70 -21.57 -2.97
CA ASP A 197 -32.25 -20.98 -1.74
C ASP A 197 -31.23 -20.20 -0.87
N ASP A 198 -30.30 -19.45 -1.45
CA ASP A 198 -29.42 -18.59 -0.63
C ASP A 198 -28.94 -17.37 -1.43
N VAL A 199 -29.52 -16.19 -1.14
CA VAL A 199 -29.01 -14.91 -1.65
C VAL A 199 -28.03 -14.35 -0.63
N GLN A 200 -26.73 -14.37 -0.94
CA GLN A 200 -25.70 -13.70 -0.15
C GLN A 200 -25.42 -12.31 -0.70
N VAL A 201 -25.85 -11.28 0.03
CA VAL A 201 -25.53 -9.89 -0.31
C VAL A 201 -24.32 -9.45 0.52
N ARG A 202 -23.23 -9.07 -0.16
CA ARG A 202 -22.03 -8.50 0.47
C ARG A 202 -22.07 -6.97 0.35
N PHE A 203 -22.01 -6.30 1.48
CA PHE A 203 -22.06 -4.84 1.58
C PHE A 203 -20.65 -4.22 1.62
N ASP A 204 -20.53 -2.95 1.24
CA ASP A 204 -19.26 -2.19 1.25
C ASP A 204 -18.68 -1.99 2.66
N ASN A 205 -19.52 -2.14 3.69
CA ASN A 205 -19.11 -2.17 5.10
C ASN A 205 -18.66 -3.57 5.58
N GLY A 206 -18.60 -4.55 4.68
CA GLY A 206 -18.15 -5.91 4.94
C GLY A 206 -19.20 -6.83 5.59
N VAL A 207 -20.43 -6.34 5.81
CA VAL A 207 -21.54 -7.18 6.28
C VAL A 207 -21.95 -8.14 5.16
N VAL A 208 -22.32 -9.37 5.51
CA VAL A 208 -22.95 -10.33 4.61
C VAL A 208 -24.30 -10.67 5.20
N VAL A 209 -25.38 -10.43 4.45
CA VAL A 209 -26.73 -10.86 4.83
C VAL A 209 -27.16 -11.96 3.88
N SER A 210 -27.58 -13.08 4.46
CA SER A 210 -28.24 -14.18 3.76
C SER A 210 -29.74 -14.08 3.95
N GLY A 211 -30.50 -14.11 2.86
CA GLY A 211 -31.95 -14.25 2.87
C GLY A 211 -32.36 -15.56 2.20
N ALA A 212 -33.27 -16.29 2.85
CA ALA A 212 -34.09 -17.34 2.25
C ALA A 212 -35.35 -16.72 1.61
#